data_AF-A0A125QAG0-F1
#
_entry.id   AF-A0A125QAG0-F1
#
_cell.length_a   1.000
_cell.length_b   1.000
_cell.length_c   1.000
_cell.angle_alpha   90.00
_cell.angle_beta   90.00
_cell.angle_gamma   90.00
#
_symmetry.space_group_name_H-M   'P 1'
#
loop_
_entity.id
_entity.type
_entity.pdbx_description
1 polymer ?
#
loop_
_entity_poly.entity_id
_entity_poly.type
_entity_poly.pdbx_seq_one_letter_code
_entity_poly.pdbx_strand_id
1 'polypeptide(L)'
;MRLAHLAADTLFTPVPDSFLDLGTMVSPDPISHEVTGIGHYAQMVWEARRCRCRFDQGGFDWVVIRNRSARGRLVHHSVAELGARLGLRDVQGCAERFVYRQFFPQA
;
A
#
# COMPACT_ATOMS: atom_id res chain seq x y z
N MET A 1 16.39 4.03 1.76
CA MET A 1 15.85 3.39 2.98
C MET A 1 15.34 4.47 3.93
N ARG A 2 14.10 4.39 4.42
CA ARG A 2 13.56 5.36 5.40
C ARG A 2 13.50 4.70 6.78
N LEU A 3 14.10 5.32 7.79
CA LEU A 3 14.19 4.79 9.17
C LEU A 3 12.81 4.44 9.76
N ALA A 4 11.77 5.19 9.43
CA ALA A 4 10.41 4.93 9.90
C ALA A 4 9.90 3.53 9.52
N HIS A 5 10.18 3.06 8.31
CA HIS A 5 9.75 1.74 7.84
C HIS A 5 10.50 0.59 8.52
N LEU A 6 11.70 0.86 9.06
CA LEU A 6 12.47 -0.13 9.82
C LEU A 6 11.97 -0.31 11.25
N ALA A 7 11.41 0.75 11.83
CA ALA A 7 10.95 0.78 13.21
C ALA A 7 9.44 0.51 13.36
N ALA A 8 8.66 0.59 12.27
CA ALA A 8 7.22 0.43 12.33
C ALA A 8 6.79 -1.01 12.65
N ASP A 9 5.96 -1.18 13.67
CA ASP A 9 5.21 -2.42 13.94
C ASP A 9 4.02 -2.60 13.02
N THR A 10 3.38 -1.48 12.68
CA THR A 10 2.25 -1.45 11.74
C THR A 10 2.47 -0.35 10.71
N LEU A 11 2.35 -0.72 9.42
CA LEU A 11 2.42 0.21 8.30
C LEU A 11 1.05 0.34 7.66
N PHE A 12 0.47 1.53 7.74
CA PHE A 12 -0.72 1.88 6.96
C PHE A 12 -0.30 2.55 5.66
N THR A 13 -0.74 2.00 4.53
CA THR A 13 -0.52 2.56 3.19
C THR A 13 -1.86 2.90 2.56
N PRO A 14 -2.28 4.17 2.57
CA PRO A 14 -3.45 4.60 1.82
C PRO A 14 -3.15 4.51 0.32
N VAL A 15 -3.99 3.80 -0.41
CA VAL A 15 -3.87 3.64 -1.87
C VAL A 15 -5.09 4.28 -2.52
N PRO A 16 -4.91 5.34 -3.34
CA PRO A 16 -5.96 5.89 -4.18
C PRO A 16 -6.48 4.84 -5.17
N ASP A 17 -7.72 4.98 -5.62
CA ASP A 17 -8.32 4.06 -6.61
C ASP A 17 -7.91 4.43 -8.03
N SER A 18 -6.61 4.47 -8.29
CA SER A 18 -6.07 4.68 -9.61
C SER A 18 -5.00 3.63 -9.92
N PHE A 19 -5.04 3.10 -11.14
CA PHE A 19 -4.07 2.12 -11.61
C PHE A 19 -2.66 2.71 -11.70
N LEU A 20 -2.56 4.02 -11.97
CA LEU A 20 -1.30 4.75 -11.98
C LEU A 20 -0.67 4.78 -10.57
N ASP A 21 -1.47 5.03 -9.55
CA ASP A 21 -1.00 5.07 -8.16
C ASP A 21 -0.60 3.68 -7.65
N LEU A 22 -1.30 2.64 -8.11
CA LEU A 22 -0.90 1.25 -7.87
C LEU A 22 0.48 0.91 -8.43
N GLY A 23 0.96 1.62 -9.45
CA GLY A 23 2.31 1.46 -10.01
C GLY A 23 3.43 1.60 -8.98
N THR A 24 3.16 2.29 -7.86
CA THR A 24 4.13 2.41 -6.76
C THR A 24 4.23 1.13 -5.93
N MET A 25 3.16 0.34 -5.87
CA MET A 25 3.03 -0.89 -5.09
C MET A 25 3.23 -2.15 -5.95
N VAL A 26 2.84 -2.08 -7.21
CA VAL A 26 2.82 -3.17 -8.17
C VAL A 26 3.50 -2.70 -9.46
N SER A 27 4.16 -3.61 -10.16
CA SER A 27 4.53 -3.39 -11.57
C SER A 27 3.47 -4.08 -12.44
N PRO A 28 2.48 -3.33 -12.96
CA PRO A 28 1.48 -3.92 -13.84
C PRO A 28 1.99 -4.04 -15.28
N ASP A 29 1.54 -5.07 -15.99
CA ASP A 29 1.66 -5.11 -17.45
C ASP A 29 0.73 -4.05 -18.09
N PRO A 30 1.23 -3.21 -19.01
CA PRO A 30 0.44 -2.12 -19.59
C PRO A 30 -0.69 -2.58 -20.53
N ILE A 31 -0.72 -3.85 -20.95
CA ILE A 31 -1.69 -4.40 -21.89
C ILE A 31 -2.66 -5.35 -21.18
N SER A 32 -2.16 -6.33 -20.43
CA SER A 32 -2.98 -7.33 -19.73
C SER A 32 -3.46 -6.87 -18.34
N HIS A 33 -2.83 -5.82 -17.78
CA HIS A 33 -3.06 -5.31 -16.43
C HIS A 33 -2.75 -6.33 -15.31
N GLU A 34 -2.02 -7.40 -15.63
CA GLU A 34 -1.57 -8.39 -14.67
C GLU A 34 -0.38 -7.90 -13.86
N VAL A 35 -0.23 -8.42 -12.64
CA VAL A 35 0.83 -8.02 -11.70
C VAL A 35 2.11 -8.78 -12.02
N THR A 36 2.96 -8.21 -12.88
CA THR A 36 4.23 -8.85 -13.26
C THR A 36 5.28 -8.77 -12.16
N GLY A 37 5.20 -7.75 -11.30
CA GLY A 37 6.19 -7.53 -10.25
C GLY A 37 5.70 -6.66 -9.10
N ILE A 38 6.61 -6.40 -8.17
CA ILE A 38 6.40 -5.48 -7.06
C ILE A 38 6.91 -4.09 -7.43
N GLY A 39 6.14 -3.07 -7.09
CA GLY A 39 6.49 -1.68 -7.35
C GLY A 39 7.61 -1.20 -6.43
N HIS A 40 8.22 -0.07 -6.78
CA HIS A 40 9.40 0.46 -6.09
C HIS A 40 9.15 0.75 -4.59
N TYR A 41 7.99 1.29 -4.23
CA TYR A 41 7.67 1.54 -2.82
C TYR A 41 7.48 0.22 -2.07
N ALA A 42 6.78 -0.75 -2.68
CA ALA A 42 6.60 -2.06 -2.06
C ALA A 42 7.92 -2.81 -1.85
N GLN A 43 8.84 -2.73 -2.82
CA GLN A 43 10.19 -3.27 -2.71
C GLN A 43 10.95 -2.66 -1.53
N MET A 44 10.93 -1.32 -1.41
CA MET A 44 11.59 -0.62 -0.30
C MET A 44 11.02 -1.05 1.07
N VAL A 45 9.70 -1.22 1.20
CA VAL A 45 9.09 -1.70 2.44
C VAL A 45 9.50 -3.15 2.73
N TRP A 46 9.49 -4.01 1.71
CA TRP A 46 9.92 -5.40 1.84
C TRP A 46 11.38 -5.51 2.29
N GLU A 47 12.28 -4.71 1.73
CA GLU A 47 13.68 -4.64 2.15
C GLU A 47 13.83 -4.13 3.59
N ALA A 48 13.06 -3.11 3.98
CA ALA A 48 13.05 -2.61 5.35
C ALA A 48 12.61 -3.70 6.34
N ARG A 49 11.54 -4.43 6.02
CA ARG A 49 11.07 -5.58 6.81
C ARG A 49 12.15 -6.66 6.91
N ARG A 50 12.77 -7.03 5.78
CA ARG A 50 13.84 -8.05 5.75
C ARG A 50 15.02 -7.65 6.62
N CYS A 51 15.39 -6.37 6.63
CA CYS A 51 16.43 -5.84 7.51
C CYS A 51 16.01 -5.87 8.98
N ARG A 52 14.78 -5.47 9.31
CA ARG A 52 14.24 -5.52 10.68
C ARG A 52 14.25 -6.93 11.25
N CYS A 53 13.85 -7.94 10.47
CA CYS A 53 13.85 -9.35 10.89
C CYS A 53 15.22 -9.89 11.32
N ARG A 54 16.33 -9.20 10.97
CA ARG A 54 17.67 -9.57 11.45
C ARG A 54 17.95 -9.12 12.89
N PHE A 55 17.23 -8.11 13.37
CA PHE A 55 17.43 -7.49 14.68
C PHE A 55 16.29 -7.81 15.66
N ASP A 56 15.08 -8.02 15.16
CA ASP A 56 13.88 -8.28 15.94
C ASP A 56 13.02 -9.35 15.25
N GLN A 57 12.48 -10.30 16.02
CA GLN A 57 11.51 -11.30 15.53
C GLN A 57 10.07 -10.77 15.58
N GLY A 58 9.88 -9.53 16.03
CA GLY A 58 8.61 -8.83 16.11
C GLY A 58 7.81 -8.89 14.80
N GLY A 59 6.50 -9.04 14.96
CA GLY A 59 5.55 -9.04 13.86
C GLY A 59 5.53 -7.68 13.13
N PHE A 60 5.29 -7.73 11.82
CA PHE A 60 5.05 -6.56 11.00
C PHE A 60 3.66 -6.67 10.37
N ASP A 61 2.77 -5.75 10.72
CA ASP A 61 1.43 -5.67 10.15
C ASP A 61 1.40 -4.62 9.03
N TRP A 62 1.21 -5.06 7.80
CA TRP A 62 1.08 -4.16 6.66
C TRP A 62 -0.37 -4.06 6.23
N VAL A 63 -0.95 -2.89 6.43
CA VAL A 63 -2.34 -2.61 6.10
C VAL A 63 -2.42 -1.66 4.91
N VAL A 64 -3.08 -2.11 3.85
CA VAL A 64 -3.46 -1.24 2.73
C VAL A 64 -4.85 -0.71 2.99
N ILE A 65 -4.99 0.62 2.92
CA ILE A 65 -6.28 1.30 3.08
C ILE A 65 -6.74 1.78 1.71
N ARG A 66 -7.81 1.19 1.19
CA ARG A 66 -8.40 1.63 -0.09
C ARG A 66 -9.49 2.67 0.14
N ASN A 67 -9.60 3.66 -0.74
CA ASN A 67 -10.73 4.58 -0.74
C ASN A 67 -12.05 3.83 -1.06
N ARG A 68 -13.16 4.17 -0.41
CA ARG A 68 -14.47 3.52 -0.61
C ARG A 68 -15.22 3.96 -1.87
N SER A 69 -14.83 5.07 -2.51
CA SER A 69 -15.50 5.59 -3.73
C SER A 69 -15.23 4.73 -4.98
N ALA A 70 -14.57 3.60 -4.77
CA ALA A 70 -13.76 2.89 -5.72
C ALA A 70 -14.39 1.55 -6.11
N ARG A 71 -15.06 1.51 -7.25
CA ARG A 71 -15.63 0.27 -7.82
C ARG A 71 -14.66 -0.46 -8.74
N GLY A 72 -13.37 -0.08 -8.75
CA GLY A 72 -12.34 -0.66 -9.60
C GLY A 72 -12.02 -2.12 -9.25
N ARG A 73 -12.65 -3.08 -9.95
CA ARG A 73 -12.39 -4.52 -9.78
C ARG A 73 -10.91 -4.90 -9.99
N LEU A 74 -10.22 -4.19 -10.88
CA LEU A 74 -8.79 -4.37 -11.18
C LEU A 74 -7.92 -4.03 -9.96
N VAL A 75 -8.15 -2.87 -9.34
CA VAL A 75 -7.38 -2.43 -8.17
C VAL A 75 -7.53 -3.42 -7.02
N HIS A 76 -8.76 -3.89 -6.79
CA HIS A 76 -9.03 -4.93 -5.80
C HIS A 76 -8.26 -6.22 -6.07
N HIS A 77 -8.25 -6.68 -7.33
CA HIS A 77 -7.53 -7.88 -7.72
C HIS A 77 -6.02 -7.74 -7.49
N SER A 78 -5.43 -6.65 -7.96
CA SER A 78 -3.98 -6.41 -7.82
C SER A 78 -3.55 -6.28 -6.37
N VAL A 79 -4.35 -5.64 -5.50
CA VAL A 79 -4.06 -5.54 -4.07
C VAL A 79 -4.19 -6.90 -3.37
N ALA A 80 -5.19 -7.71 -3.74
CA ALA A 80 -5.32 -9.06 -3.20
C ALA A 80 -4.15 -9.96 -3.59
N GLU A 81 -3.70 -9.88 -4.85
CA GLU A 81 -2.53 -10.61 -5.33
C GLU A 81 -1.25 -10.16 -4.62
N LEU A 82 -1.08 -8.85 -4.42
CA LEU A 82 0.03 -8.31 -3.66
C LEU A 82 -0.02 -8.74 -2.18
N GLY A 83 -1.23 -8.84 -1.62
CA GLY A 83 -1.51 -9.43 -0.31
C GLY A 83 -0.93 -10.82 -0.16
N ALA A 84 -1.21 -11.69 -1.12
CA ALA A 84 -0.68 -13.06 -1.14
C ALA A 84 0.86 -13.10 -1.26
N ARG A 85 1.46 -12.17 -2.03
CA ARG A 85 2.92 -12.13 -2.28
C ARG A 85 3.73 -11.52 -1.14
N LEU A 86 3.24 -10.44 -0.52
CA LEU A 86 3.97 -9.64 0.48
C LEU A 86 3.45 -9.79 1.91
N GLY A 87 2.33 -10.47 2.10
CA GLY A 87 1.70 -10.66 3.41
C GLY A 87 1.06 -9.38 3.95
N LEU A 88 0.51 -8.54 3.06
CA LEU A 88 -0.29 -7.38 3.44
C LEU A 88 -1.76 -7.75 3.52
N ARG A 89 -2.51 -7.01 4.35
CA ARG A 89 -3.96 -7.13 4.44
C ARG A 89 -4.63 -5.87 3.92
N ASP A 90 -5.72 -6.08 3.21
CA ASP A 90 -6.56 -5.03 2.67
C ASP A 90 -7.68 -4.67 3.65
N VAL A 91 -7.89 -3.38 3.88
CA VAL A 91 -8.97 -2.84 4.68
C VAL A 91 -9.69 -1.75 3.90
N GLN A 92 -11.02 -1.80 3.90
CA GLN A 92 -11.83 -0.71 3.37
C GLN A 92 -11.65 0.53 4.24
N GLY A 93 -11.18 1.61 3.62
CA GLY A 93 -10.86 2.85 4.30
C GLY A 93 -11.99 3.88 4.37
N CYS A 94 -11.67 4.98 5.05
CA CYS A 94 -12.49 6.18 5.06
C CYS A 94 -12.56 6.80 3.66
N ALA A 95 -13.73 7.27 3.24
CA ALA A 95 -13.79 8.13 2.05
C ALA A 95 -13.02 9.41 2.30
N GLU A 96 -12.30 9.86 1.28
CA GLU A 96 -11.98 11.28 1.18
C GLU A 96 -13.29 12.08 1.20
N ARG A 97 -13.42 12.98 2.17
CA ARG A 97 -14.51 13.94 2.24
C ARG A 97 -13.92 15.34 2.20
N PHE A 98 -14.49 16.20 1.37
CA PHE A 98 -14.05 17.58 1.24
C PHE A 98 -14.05 18.33 2.59
N VAL A 99 -14.98 18.00 3.49
CA VAL A 99 -15.05 18.57 4.85
C VAL A 99 -13.75 18.41 5.62
N TYR A 100 -12.95 17.36 5.37
CA TYR A 100 -11.69 17.19 6.08
C TYR A 100 -10.69 18.31 5.78
N ARG A 101 -10.72 18.87 4.57
CA ARG A 101 -9.87 20.00 4.19
C ARG A 101 -10.24 21.27 4.94
N GLN A 102 -11.49 21.41 5.38
CA GLN A 102 -11.95 22.59 6.11
C GLN A 102 -11.45 22.63 7.57
N PHE A 103 -10.95 21.51 8.10
CA PHE A 103 -10.34 21.47 9.44
C PHE A 103 -8.87 21.93 9.45
N PHE A 104 -8.26 22.15 8.28
CA PHE A 104 -6.88 22.60 8.18
C PHE A 104 -6.83 24.02 7.62
N PRO A 105 -5.88 24.86 8.08
CA PRO A 105 -5.68 26.20 7.51
C PRO A 105 -5.43 26.11 6.00
N GLN A 106 -6.12 26.94 5.23
CA GLN A 106 -5.76 27.15 3.82
C GLN A 106 -4.53 28.05 3.80
N ALA A 107 -3.37 27.46 3.59
CA ALA A 107 -2.12 28.18 3.37
C ALA A 107 -2.07 28.73 1.93
#